data_AF-A0A6A3X106-F1
#
_entry.id   AF-A0A6A3X106-F1
#
_cell.length_a   1.000
_cell.length_b   1.000
_cell.length_c   1.000
_cell.angle_alpha   90.00
_cell.angle_beta   90.00
_cell.angle_gamma   90.00
#
_symmetry.space_group_name_H-M   'P 1'
#
loop_
_entity.id
_entity.type
_entity.pdbx_description
1 polymer ?
#
loop_
_entity_poly.entity_id
_entity_poly.type
_entity_poly.pdbx_seq_one_letter_code
_entity_poly.pdbx_strand_id
1 'polypeptide(L)'
;MRRALRQTRSLLTASHKVARLKLAVNHVKLNGDGQYYFDPMFDVVHIDEKWLYVKKIAQRVYVLTGKDGTPLEEAPVQYVQSKRHIKKVMFLCAVARPRGDWDGKIGLWPVVETYITQRWGVNRPAGVEEIKPVSMNRILARVMPIAAAREVSKPAP
;
A
#
# COMPACT_ATOMS: atom_id res chain seq x y z
N MET A 1 36.93 -7.66 -11.28
CA MET A 1 36.07 -7.10 -10.21
C MET A 1 34.67 -7.71 -10.36
N ARG A 2 34.13 -8.44 -9.36
CA ARG A 2 32.82 -9.12 -9.48
C ARG A 2 31.75 -8.26 -8.80
N ARG A 3 30.73 -7.85 -9.55
CA ARG A 3 29.60 -7.06 -9.01
C ARG A 3 28.72 -7.99 -8.18
N ALA A 4 28.61 -7.75 -6.88
CA ALA A 4 27.71 -8.47 -5.98
C ALA A 4 26.57 -7.53 -5.54
N LEU A 5 25.32 -8.00 -5.62
CA LEU A 5 24.16 -7.25 -5.15
C LEU A 5 24.04 -7.38 -3.64
N ARG A 6 23.89 -6.24 -2.95
CA ARG A 6 23.58 -6.22 -1.52
C ARG A 6 22.12 -6.61 -1.34
N GLN A 7 21.87 -7.86 -0.96
CA GLN A 7 20.53 -8.32 -0.62
C GLN A 7 20.24 -8.10 0.86
N THR A 8 19.17 -7.37 1.16
CA THR A 8 18.61 -7.34 2.52
C THR A 8 18.04 -8.73 2.82
N ARG A 9 18.61 -9.41 3.81
CA ARG A 9 18.10 -10.69 4.30
C ARG A 9 17.26 -10.48 5.54
N SER A 10 16.16 -11.22 5.65
CA SER A 10 15.32 -11.22 6.85
C SER A 10 16.09 -11.80 8.03
N LEU A 11 16.05 -11.13 9.18
CA LEU A 11 16.63 -11.61 10.43
C LEU A 11 15.68 -12.61 11.12
N LEU A 12 15.52 -13.80 10.53
CA LEU A 12 14.67 -14.85 11.09
C LEU A 12 15.46 -15.71 12.08
N THR A 13 14.99 -15.76 13.33
CA THR A 13 15.45 -16.73 14.32
C THR A 13 15.03 -18.16 13.93
N ALA A 14 15.64 -19.18 14.54
CA ALA A 14 15.22 -20.57 14.33
C ALA A 14 13.73 -20.76 14.69
N SER A 15 13.25 -20.12 15.76
CA SER A 15 11.84 -20.17 16.16
C SER A 15 10.91 -19.56 15.11
N HIS A 16 11.27 -18.43 14.51
CA HIS A 16 10.49 -17.83 13.41
C HIS A 16 10.40 -18.76 12.20
N LYS A 17 11.49 -19.46 11.86
CA LYS A 17 11.50 -20.42 10.74
C LYS A 17 10.56 -21.60 11.01
N VAL A 18 10.62 -22.18 12.22
CA VAL A 18 9.73 -23.26 12.63
C VAL A 18 8.26 -22.81 12.63
N ALA A 19 7.96 -21.64 13.16
CA ALA A 19 6.60 -21.09 13.15
C ALA A 19 6.05 -20.91 11.73
N ARG A 20 6.87 -20.38 10.81
CA ARG A 20 6.49 -20.23 9.39
C ARG A 20 6.29 -21.56 8.69
N LEU A 21 7.13 -22.57 8.99
CA LEU A 21 6.96 -23.91 8.44
C LEU A 21 5.66 -24.56 8.95
N LYS A 22 5.39 -24.46 10.25
CA LYS A 22 4.13 -24.94 10.84
C LYS A 22 2.91 -24.29 10.18
N LEU A 23 2.95 -22.97 9.99
CA LEU A 23 1.91 -22.25 9.28
C LEU A 23 1.71 -22.80 7.85
N ALA A 24 2.78 -22.97 7.09
CA ALA A 24 2.70 -23.50 5.72
C ALA A 24 2.11 -24.92 5.68
N VAL A 25 2.55 -25.80 6.59
CA VAL A 25 2.05 -27.18 6.69
C VAL A 25 0.56 -27.21 7.06
N ASN A 26 0.09 -26.32 7.94
CA ASN A 26 -1.33 -26.26 8.30
C ASN A 26 -2.26 -25.91 7.12
N HIS A 27 -1.71 -25.24 6.10
CA HIS A 27 -2.40 -24.95 4.84
C HIS A 27 -2.23 -26.03 3.78
N VAL A 28 -1.58 -27.15 4.08
CA VAL A 28 -1.57 -28.33 3.22
C VAL A 28 -2.64 -29.29 3.70
N LYS A 29 -3.59 -29.63 2.83
CA LYS A 29 -4.70 -30.55 3.10
C LYS A 29 -4.52 -31.82 2.28
N LEU A 30 -5.01 -32.93 2.81
CA LEU A 30 -5.05 -34.22 2.12
C LEU A 30 -6.41 -34.37 1.42
N ASN A 31 -6.40 -34.73 0.15
CA ASN A 31 -7.60 -35.06 -0.59
C ASN A 31 -8.02 -36.51 -0.36
N GLY A 32 -9.26 -36.89 -0.71
CA GLY A 32 -9.74 -38.26 -0.60
C GLY A 32 -8.90 -39.28 -1.38
N ASP A 33 -8.27 -38.84 -2.48
CA ASP A 33 -7.40 -39.66 -3.35
C ASP A 33 -5.96 -39.80 -2.82
N GLY A 34 -5.68 -39.32 -1.60
CA GLY A 34 -4.35 -39.34 -0.99
C GLY A 34 -3.37 -38.29 -1.51
N GLN A 35 -3.81 -37.39 -2.40
CA GLN A 35 -2.99 -36.28 -2.90
C GLN A 35 -3.04 -35.07 -1.96
N TYR A 36 -1.93 -34.37 -1.80
CA TYR A 36 -1.87 -33.12 -1.06
C TYR A 36 -2.20 -31.92 -1.94
N TYR A 37 -2.96 -30.97 -1.39
CA TYR A 37 -3.23 -29.69 -2.03
C TYR A 37 -3.14 -28.54 -1.02
N PHE A 38 -2.97 -27.33 -1.52
CA PHE A 38 -3.00 -26.13 -0.67
C PHE A 38 -4.44 -25.69 -0.43
N ASP A 39 -4.75 -25.41 0.83
CA ASP A 39 -6.00 -24.80 1.27
C ASP A 39 -6.31 -23.59 0.38
N PRO A 40 -7.49 -23.56 -0.27
CA PRO A 40 -7.78 -22.50 -1.19
C PRO A 40 -8.01 -21.14 -0.53
N MET A 41 -8.19 -21.07 0.81
CA MET A 41 -8.37 -19.82 1.56
C MET A 41 -9.56 -18.99 1.05
N PHE A 42 -10.66 -19.66 0.71
CA PHE A 42 -11.89 -19.01 0.22
C PHE A 42 -12.67 -18.25 1.32
N ASP A 43 -12.23 -18.30 2.56
CA ASP A 43 -12.82 -17.61 3.71
C ASP A 43 -11.82 -16.63 4.35
N VAL A 44 -10.69 -16.39 3.68
CA VAL A 44 -9.61 -15.54 4.18
C VAL A 44 -9.56 -14.21 3.44
N VAL A 45 -9.46 -13.14 4.23
CA VAL A 45 -9.14 -11.79 3.75
C VAL A 45 -7.75 -11.42 4.23
N HIS A 46 -6.85 -11.11 3.29
CA HIS A 46 -5.53 -10.59 3.60
C HIS A 46 -5.60 -9.08 3.76
N ILE A 47 -5.07 -8.60 4.88
CA ILE A 47 -5.01 -7.17 5.22
C ILE A 47 -3.53 -6.79 5.34
N ASP A 48 -3.14 -5.70 4.69
CA ASP A 48 -1.78 -5.17 4.76
C ASP A 48 -1.76 -3.64 4.78
N GLU A 49 -0.69 -3.07 5.30
CA GLU A 49 -0.44 -1.63 5.36
C GLU A 49 0.63 -1.23 4.35
N LYS A 50 0.36 -0.18 3.57
CA LYS A 50 1.33 0.30 2.58
C LYS A 50 1.42 1.81 2.53
N TRP A 51 2.66 2.32 2.56
CA TRP A 51 2.95 3.72 2.26
C TRP A 51 2.99 3.95 0.75
N LEU A 52 2.14 4.85 0.25
CA LEU A 52 2.15 5.34 -1.11
C LEU A 52 2.64 6.79 -1.14
N TYR A 53 3.57 7.09 -2.05
CA TYR A 53 4.03 8.46 -2.26
C TYR A 53 3.04 9.20 -3.14
N VAL A 54 2.59 10.37 -2.68
CA VAL A 54 1.79 11.30 -3.46
C VAL A 54 2.73 12.09 -4.35
N LYS A 55 3.15 11.44 -5.44
CA LYS A 55 3.92 12.04 -6.52
C LYS A 55 3.24 11.68 -7.83
N LYS A 56 3.15 12.65 -8.74
CA LYS A 56 2.80 12.35 -10.13
C LYS A 56 4.01 11.68 -10.77
N ILE A 57 3.92 10.37 -10.98
CA ILE A 57 4.96 9.57 -11.64
C ILE A 57 4.62 9.53 -13.13
N ALA A 58 5.64 9.64 -14.00
CA ALA A 58 5.48 9.55 -15.45
C ALA A 58 4.45 10.52 -16.05
N GLN A 59 4.43 11.78 -15.59
CA GLN A 59 3.63 12.80 -16.27
C GLN A 59 4.11 12.94 -17.71
N ARG A 60 3.18 12.81 -18.66
CA ARG A 60 3.42 13.22 -20.03
C ARG A 60 3.54 14.74 -20.03
N VAL A 61 4.69 15.21 -20.47
CA VAL A 61 4.99 16.63 -20.67
C VAL A 61 5.11 16.85 -22.16
N TYR A 62 4.60 17.97 -22.64
CA TYR A 62 4.83 18.40 -24.01
C TYR A 62 6.21 19.06 -24.07
N VAL A 63 7.05 18.58 -24.98
CA VAL A 63 8.37 19.16 -25.27
C VAL A 63 8.31 19.69 -26.69
N LEU A 64 8.72 20.94 -26.89
CA LEU A 64 8.74 21.52 -28.22
C LEU A 64 9.69 20.70 -29.11
N THR A 65 9.20 20.31 -30.28
CA THR A 65 9.90 19.51 -31.26
C THR A 65 10.05 20.29 -32.56
N GLY A 66 11.18 20.13 -33.22
CA GLY A 66 11.47 20.73 -34.51
C GLY A 66 10.67 20.06 -35.62
N LYS A 67 10.77 20.62 -36.84
CA LYS A 67 10.10 20.06 -38.04
C LYS A 67 10.57 18.64 -38.38
N ASP A 68 11.75 18.25 -37.90
CA ASP A 68 12.39 16.95 -38.03
C ASP A 68 12.03 15.97 -36.89
N GLY A 69 11.20 16.39 -35.93
CA GLY A 69 10.84 15.58 -34.76
C GLY A 69 11.89 15.56 -33.65
N THR A 70 12.98 16.33 -33.80
CA THR A 70 14.02 16.44 -32.77
C THR A 70 13.57 17.37 -31.65
N PRO A 71 13.63 16.97 -30.36
CA PRO A 71 13.30 17.86 -29.25
C PRO A 71 14.22 19.08 -29.24
N LEU A 72 13.65 20.30 -29.20
CA LEU A 72 14.43 21.53 -29.03
C LEU A 72 14.92 21.70 -27.59
N GLU A 73 14.26 21.03 -26.65
CA GLU A 73 14.52 21.13 -25.22
C GLU A 73 14.57 19.72 -24.61
N GLU A 74 15.30 19.57 -23.51
CA GLU A 74 15.23 18.34 -22.73
C GLU A 74 13.94 18.30 -21.90
N ALA A 75 13.39 17.09 -21.71
CA ALA A 75 12.22 16.93 -20.87
C ALA A 75 12.54 17.38 -19.42
N PRO A 76 11.62 18.11 -18.75
CA PRO A 76 11.85 18.60 -17.40
C PRO A 76 12.12 17.44 -16.42
N VAL A 77 13.28 17.50 -15.75
CA VAL A 77 13.66 16.54 -14.71
C VAL A 77 13.29 17.11 -13.34
N GLN A 78 12.52 16.35 -12.56
CA GLN A 78 12.16 16.75 -11.20
C GLN A 78 13.20 16.27 -10.19
N TYR A 79 13.99 17.21 -9.67
CA TYR A 79 14.94 16.96 -8.59
C TYR A 79 14.29 17.12 -7.21
N VAL A 80 14.65 16.24 -6.27
CA VAL A 80 14.29 16.40 -4.85
C VAL A 80 15.51 16.03 -4.01
N GLN A 81 15.82 16.85 -3.01
CA GLN A 81 16.96 16.60 -2.13
C GLN A 81 16.79 15.33 -1.28
N SER A 82 15.56 15.00 -0.89
CA SER A 82 15.24 13.80 -0.13
C SER A 82 13.82 13.30 -0.41
N LYS A 83 13.65 11.98 -0.47
CA LYS A 83 12.32 11.34 -0.56
C LYS A 83 11.43 11.67 0.63
N ARG A 84 12.01 12.10 1.76
CA ARG A 84 11.25 12.53 2.95
C ARG A 84 10.37 13.76 2.69
N HIS A 85 10.73 14.61 1.73
CA HIS A 85 9.95 15.79 1.37
C HIS A 85 8.76 15.49 0.45
N ILE A 86 8.70 14.28 -0.12
CA ILE A 86 7.55 13.85 -0.92
C ILE A 86 6.45 13.42 0.06
N LYS A 87 5.26 14.04 -0.06
CA LYS A 87 4.08 13.64 0.72
C LYS A 87 3.82 12.15 0.50
N LYS A 88 3.53 11.42 1.58
CA LYS A 88 3.15 10.01 1.53
C LYS A 88 1.95 9.77 2.42
N VAL A 89 1.10 8.85 2.01
CA VAL A 89 -0.11 8.44 2.74
C VAL A 89 -0.02 6.94 2.95
N MET A 90 -0.30 6.48 4.17
CA MET A 90 -0.42 5.06 4.47
C MET A 90 -1.84 4.63 4.11
N PHE A 91 -1.98 3.45 3.51
CA PHE A 91 -3.26 2.84 3.22
C PHE A 91 -3.35 1.46 3.87
N LEU A 92 -4.53 1.15 4.41
CA LEU A 92 -4.94 -0.19 4.77
C LEU A 92 -5.61 -0.82 3.54
N CYS A 93 -5.07 -1.94 3.07
CA CYS A 93 -5.60 -2.65 1.90
C CYS A 93 -6.16 -3.99 2.34
N ALA A 94 -7.35 -4.35 1.86
CA ALA A 94 -7.95 -5.65 2.07
C ALA A 94 -8.22 -6.34 0.73
N VAL A 95 -7.70 -7.57 0.59
CA VAL A 95 -7.80 -8.38 -0.63
C VAL A 95 -8.10 -9.82 -0.24
N ALA A 96 -9.09 -10.43 -0.88
CA ALA A 96 -9.35 -11.86 -0.81
C ALA A 96 -8.87 -12.55 -2.11
N ARG A 97 -8.97 -13.87 -2.14
CA ARG A 97 -8.65 -14.63 -3.34
C ARG A 97 -9.62 -14.30 -4.49
N PRO A 98 -9.13 -13.95 -5.70
CA PRO A 98 -9.96 -13.75 -6.89
C PRO A 98 -10.81 -14.98 -7.23
N ARG A 99 -12.03 -14.78 -7.74
CA ARG A 99 -12.97 -15.86 -8.11
C ARG A 99 -13.83 -15.46 -9.29
N GLY A 100 -13.87 -16.32 -10.32
CA GLY A 100 -14.63 -16.02 -11.54
C GLY A 100 -14.24 -14.63 -12.07
N ASP A 101 -15.24 -13.76 -12.21
CA ASP A 101 -15.06 -12.39 -12.69
C ASP A 101 -14.69 -11.37 -11.60
N TRP A 102 -14.57 -11.79 -10.33
CA TRP A 102 -14.17 -10.91 -9.23
C TRP A 102 -12.66 -10.94 -8.99
N ASP A 103 -12.05 -9.76 -8.98
CA ASP A 103 -10.60 -9.57 -8.84
C ASP A 103 -10.08 -9.68 -7.39
N GLY A 104 -10.95 -9.98 -6.43
CA GLY A 104 -10.62 -10.18 -5.02
C GLY A 104 -10.38 -8.90 -4.23
N LYS A 105 -10.48 -7.72 -4.84
CA LYS A 105 -10.25 -6.45 -4.13
C LYS A 105 -11.49 -6.11 -3.30
N ILE A 106 -11.28 -5.83 -2.01
CA ILE A 106 -12.35 -5.45 -1.08
C ILE A 106 -12.35 -3.96 -0.84
N GLY A 107 -11.17 -3.38 -0.56
CA GLY A 107 -11.08 -1.95 -0.34
C GLY A 107 -9.69 -1.45 0.00
N LEU A 108 -9.57 -0.12 -0.03
CA LEU A 108 -8.36 0.62 0.23
C LEU A 108 -8.71 1.88 1.02
N TRP A 109 -8.29 1.92 2.29
CA TRP A 109 -8.64 3.00 3.22
C TRP A 109 -7.41 3.83 3.56
N PRO A 110 -7.44 5.16 3.39
CA PRO A 110 -6.33 6.02 3.81
C PRO A 110 -6.26 6.08 5.33
N VAL A 111 -5.07 5.90 5.89
CA VAL A 111 -4.79 6.08 7.32
C VAL A 111 -4.48 7.56 7.55
N VAL A 112 -5.53 8.30 7.91
CA VAL A 112 -5.49 9.76 8.05
C VAL A 112 -6.21 10.23 9.31
N GLU A 113 -5.84 11.42 9.79
CA GLU A 113 -6.53 12.14 10.85
C GLU A 113 -7.00 13.51 10.33
N THR A 114 -8.17 13.95 10.79
CA THR A 114 -8.61 15.34 10.60
C THR A 114 -7.97 16.19 11.69
N TYR A 115 -7.26 17.23 11.29
CA TYR A 115 -6.57 18.15 12.19
C TYR A 115 -6.97 19.58 11.89
N ILE A 116 -7.42 20.30 12.91
CA ILE A 116 -7.70 21.74 12.81
C ILE A 116 -6.40 22.52 12.97
N THR A 117 -6.07 23.35 11.98
CA THR A 117 -4.85 24.16 12.01
C THR A 117 -4.86 25.15 13.17
N GLN A 118 -3.87 25.02 14.06
CA GLN A 118 -3.77 25.83 15.28
C GLN A 118 -3.04 27.16 15.08
N ARG A 119 -2.10 27.23 14.11
CA ARG A 119 -1.25 28.40 13.90
C ARG A 119 -1.56 29.03 12.56
N TRP A 120 -1.68 30.36 12.56
CA TRP A 120 -1.79 31.14 11.35
C TRP A 120 -0.43 31.21 10.65
N GLY A 121 -0.42 30.98 9.35
CA GLY A 121 0.72 31.19 8.48
C GLY A 121 0.26 31.57 7.08
N VAL A 122 1.17 32.15 6.29
CA VAL A 122 0.88 32.71 4.96
C VAL A 122 0.15 31.71 4.04
N ASN A 123 0.51 30.44 4.09
CA ASN A 123 -0.09 29.37 3.28
C ASN A 123 -1.00 28.43 4.10
N ARG A 124 -1.36 28.81 5.33
CA ARG A 124 -2.06 27.94 6.26
C ARG A 124 -2.88 28.75 7.29
N PRO A 125 -4.15 29.08 6.99
CA PRO A 125 -5.00 29.82 7.92
C PRO A 125 -5.29 28.98 9.17
N ALA A 126 -5.37 29.63 10.33
CA ALA A 126 -5.83 28.99 11.55
C ALA A 126 -7.33 28.64 11.45
N GLY A 127 -7.75 27.55 12.09
CA GLY A 127 -9.14 27.10 12.13
C GLY A 127 -9.59 26.24 10.93
N VAL A 128 -8.73 26.03 9.92
CA VAL A 128 -9.06 25.19 8.77
C VAL A 128 -8.84 23.72 9.11
N GLU A 129 -9.85 22.88 8.80
CA GLU A 129 -9.72 21.42 8.86
C GLU A 129 -8.83 20.92 7.72
N GLU A 130 -7.79 20.17 8.09
CA GLU A 130 -6.88 19.53 7.16
C GLU A 130 -6.78 18.05 7.44
N ILE A 131 -6.71 17.25 6.38
CA ILE A 131 -6.45 15.81 6.48
C ILE A 131 -4.94 15.57 6.49
N LYS A 132 -4.45 14.88 7.52
CA LYS A 132 -3.04 14.53 7.66
C LYS A 132 -2.83 13.02 7.61
N PRO A 133 -1.82 12.53 6.87
CA PRO A 133 -1.45 11.13 6.91
C PRO A 133 -0.83 10.80 8.27
N VAL A 134 -1.26 9.69 8.86
CA VAL A 134 -0.71 9.17 10.10
C VAL A 134 -0.17 7.75 9.89
N SER A 135 0.80 7.37 10.71
CA SER A 135 1.28 5.99 10.74
C SER A 135 0.27 5.11 11.46
N MET A 136 0.12 3.86 11.03
CA MET A 136 -0.66 2.90 11.80
C MET A 136 -0.04 2.75 13.20
N ASN A 137 -0.91 2.80 14.20
CA ASN A 137 -0.58 2.50 15.57
C ASN A 137 -1.51 1.38 16.08
N ARG A 138 -1.26 0.89 17.29
CA ARG A 138 -2.02 -0.21 17.89
C ARG A 138 -3.53 0.06 17.98
N ILE A 139 -3.93 1.32 18.17
CA ILE A 139 -5.34 1.72 18.29
C ILE A 139 -6.00 1.69 16.90
N LEU A 140 -5.38 2.36 15.93
CA LEU A 140 -5.87 2.40 14.55
C LEU A 140 -5.95 1.00 13.94
N ALA A 141 -4.97 0.14 14.19
CA ALA A 141 -4.96 -1.25 13.71
C ALA A 141 -6.14 -2.09 14.24
N ARG A 142 -6.74 -1.70 15.38
CA ARG A 142 -7.93 -2.37 15.94
C ARG A 142 -9.24 -1.76 15.43
N VAL A 143 -9.29 -0.44 15.29
CA VAL A 143 -10.53 0.28 14.98
C VAL A 143 -10.79 0.34 13.47
N MET A 144 -9.74 0.56 12.66
CA MET A 144 -9.90 0.75 11.22
C MET A 144 -10.50 -0.45 10.49
N PRO A 145 -10.08 -1.71 10.73
CA PRO A 145 -10.70 -2.86 10.06
C PRO A 145 -12.19 -2.99 10.35
N ILE A 146 -12.62 -2.64 11.57
CA ILE A 146 -14.03 -2.67 11.97
C ILE A 146 -14.82 -1.57 11.26
N ALA A 147 -14.26 -0.35 11.20
CA ALA A 147 -14.86 0.76 10.47
C ALA A 147 -14.98 0.45 8.97
N ALA A 148 -13.92 -0.11 8.37
CA ALA A 148 -13.90 -0.55 6.99
C ALA A 148 -14.97 -1.63 6.72
N ALA A 149 -15.12 -2.62 7.59
CA ALA A 149 -16.15 -3.65 7.45
C ALA A 149 -17.58 -3.07 7.53
N ARG A 150 -17.81 -2.05 8.35
CA ARG A 150 -19.09 -1.33 8.42
C ARG A 150 -19.39 -0.53 7.16
N GLU A 151 -18.37 0.00 6.51
CA GLU A 151 -18.52 0.74 5.25
C GLU A 151 -18.88 -0.20 4.11
N VAL A 152 -18.20 -1.35 4.01
CA VAL A 152 -18.45 -2.38 2.98
C VAL A 152 -19.84 -3.01 3.11
N SER A 153 -20.39 -3.08 4.32
CA SER A 153 -21.72 -3.67 4.57
C SER A 153 -22.90 -2.70 4.36
N LYS A 154 -22.64 -1.43 4.02
CA LYS A 154 -23.72 -0.50 3.65
C LYS A 154 -24.30 -0.90 2.29
N PRO A 155 -25.64 -0.91 2.12
CA PRO A 155 -26.24 -1.11 0.81
C PRO A 155 -25.77 0.00 -0.13
N ALA A 156 -25.46 -0.37 -1.38
CA ALA A 156 -25.17 0.61 -2.43
C ALA A 156 -26.37 1.58 -2.58
N PRO A 157 -26.11 2.87 -2.86
CA PRO A 157 -27.17 3.85 -3.07
C PRO A 157 -28.06 3.51 -4.28
#